data_AF-A0A6M3M397-F1
#
_entry.id   AF-A0A6M3M397-F1
#
_cell.length_a   1.000
_cell.length_b   1.000
_cell.length_c   1.000
_cell.angle_alpha   90.00
_cell.angle_beta   90.00
_cell.angle_gamma   90.00
#
_symmetry.space_group_name_H-M   'P 1'
#
loop_
_entity.id
_entity.type
_entity.pdbx_description
1 polymer ?
#
loop_
_entity_poly.entity_id
_entity_poly.type
_entity_poly.pdbx_seq_one_letter_code
_entity_poly.pdbx_strand_id
1 'polypeptide(L)'
;MYYENGNGVLCYAGIRAISIAANTAYMVVDLSDTTNWKHQYTDHIDLCFVNISINGSDDFNGRVELGYLENVDAENGDMRIIKSWPIDDTIKYASIITDNLNFDGKNGYFHCNSVKSFLPMNQHDQLFQTDVNITGPDGNVLYPSGNGDLVLKITRGAGNVSVGLLVGYVTPQ
;
A
#
# COMPACT_ATOMS: atom_id res chain seq x y z
N MET A 1 11.85 24.59 3.14
CA MET A 1 13.03 24.60 2.27
C MET A 1 12.63 23.77 1.06
N TYR A 2 12.31 24.43 -0.05
CA TYR A 2 11.73 23.79 -1.24
C TYR A 2 12.85 23.41 -2.19
N TYR A 3 12.91 22.15 -2.60
CA TYR A 3 13.71 21.72 -3.74
C TYR A 3 12.74 21.49 -4.90
N GLU A 4 12.78 22.40 -5.88
CA GLU A 4 12.22 22.13 -7.19
C GLU A 4 13.10 21.07 -7.87
N ASN A 5 12.52 19.92 -8.19
CA ASN A 5 12.77 19.28 -9.48
C ASN A 5 11.44 19.36 -10.21
N GLY A 6 11.36 20.29 -11.18
CA GLY A 6 10.12 20.76 -11.78
C GLY A 6 9.28 19.68 -12.43
N ASN A 7 7.96 19.95 -12.37
CA ASN A 7 6.84 19.37 -13.12
C ASN A 7 5.99 18.28 -12.44
N GLY A 8 6.17 17.99 -11.15
CA GLY A 8 5.28 17.08 -10.40
C GLY A 8 4.26 17.79 -9.51
N VAL A 9 2.99 17.36 -9.50
CA VAL A 9 2.00 17.69 -8.46
C VAL A 9 2.06 16.62 -7.37
N LEU A 10 2.20 17.05 -6.11
CA LEU A 10 2.10 16.15 -4.95
C LEU A 10 0.64 15.84 -4.65
N CYS A 11 0.31 14.56 -4.67
CA CYS A 11 -0.99 13.98 -4.40
C CYS A 11 -0.93 13.11 -3.13
N TYR A 12 -2.10 12.86 -2.55
CA TYR A 12 -2.23 12.11 -1.30
C TYR A 12 -3.35 11.09 -1.41
N ALA A 13 -3.14 9.92 -0.80
CA ALA A 13 -4.18 8.93 -0.60
C ALA A 13 -4.02 8.34 0.81
N GLY A 14 -5.11 7.90 1.43
CA GLY A 14 -5.04 7.37 2.78
C GLY A 14 -6.11 6.35 3.09
N ILE A 15 -5.73 5.30 3.81
CA ILE A 15 -6.62 4.23 4.25
C ILE A 15 -6.90 4.38 5.73
N ARG A 16 -8.15 4.17 6.12
CA ARG A 16 -8.54 3.96 7.52
C ARG A 16 -9.35 2.68 7.65
N ALA A 17 -8.68 1.60 8.03
CA ALA A 17 -9.27 0.29 8.26
C ALA A 17 -9.43 0.06 9.78
N ILE A 18 -10.62 -0.35 10.23
CA ILE A 18 -10.94 -0.48 11.66
C ILE A 18 -11.38 -1.91 11.96
N SER A 19 -10.83 -2.49 13.03
CA SER A 19 -11.23 -3.79 13.56
C SER A 19 -11.26 -4.92 12.50
N ILE A 20 -10.18 -5.02 11.72
CA ILE A 20 -10.04 -6.02 10.67
C ILE A 20 -9.76 -7.38 11.29
N ALA A 21 -10.66 -8.33 11.00
CA ALA A 21 -10.70 -9.68 11.59
C ALA A 21 -10.47 -10.80 10.56
N ALA A 22 -10.00 -10.47 9.35
CA ALA A 22 -9.69 -11.41 8.28
C ALA A 22 -8.46 -10.95 7.48
N ASN A 23 -7.97 -11.80 6.58
CA ASN A 23 -7.04 -11.36 5.54
C ASN A 23 -7.78 -10.37 4.64
N THR A 24 -7.19 -9.21 4.39
CA THR A 24 -7.86 -8.14 3.63
C THR A 24 -6.84 -7.31 2.87
N ALA A 25 -7.20 -6.91 1.66
CA ALA A 25 -6.47 -5.97 0.84
C ALA A 25 -7.22 -4.64 0.74
N TYR A 26 -6.46 -3.55 0.64
CA TYR A 26 -6.96 -2.21 0.37
C TYR A 26 -6.22 -1.58 -0.80
N MET A 27 -6.98 -0.95 -1.69
CA MET A 27 -6.44 -0.16 -2.80
C MET A 27 -5.98 1.17 -2.22
N VAL A 28 -4.69 1.45 -2.28
CA VAL A 28 -4.14 2.73 -1.82
C VAL A 28 -4.17 3.75 -2.95
N VAL A 29 -3.73 3.34 -4.14
CA VAL A 29 -3.80 4.11 -5.39
C VAL A 29 -4.03 3.13 -6.54
N ASP A 30 -5.12 3.35 -7.28
CA ASP A 30 -5.48 2.63 -8.51
C ASP A 30 -4.95 3.42 -9.71
N LEU A 31 -4.07 2.81 -10.51
CA LEU A 31 -3.48 3.43 -11.70
C LEU A 31 -4.43 3.50 -12.90
N SER A 32 -5.55 2.81 -12.86
CA SER A 32 -6.57 2.89 -13.90
C SER A 32 -7.59 4.00 -13.65
N ASP A 33 -7.71 4.48 -12.40
CA ASP A 33 -8.71 5.45 -11.98
C ASP A 33 -8.12 6.84 -11.68
N THR A 34 -7.90 7.56 -12.78
CA THR A 34 -7.46 8.97 -12.75
C THR A 34 -8.50 9.96 -12.19
N THR A 35 -9.76 9.52 -11.98
CA THR A 35 -10.82 10.37 -11.47
C THR A 35 -10.76 10.46 -9.95
N ASN A 36 -10.59 9.32 -9.30
CA ASN A 36 -10.51 9.23 -7.83
C ASN A 36 -9.08 9.40 -7.32
N TRP A 37 -8.07 9.00 -8.09
CA TRP A 37 -6.66 9.25 -7.81
C TRP A 37 -6.04 10.09 -8.90
N LYS A 38 -5.60 11.30 -8.54
CA LYS A 38 -4.97 12.18 -9.53
C LYS A 38 -3.57 11.68 -9.83
N HIS A 39 -3.41 11.03 -10.98
CA HIS A 39 -2.12 10.69 -11.55
C HIS A 39 -2.19 10.72 -13.09
N GLN A 40 -1.02 10.78 -13.73
CA GLN A 40 -0.85 10.73 -15.18
C GLN A 40 0.01 9.55 -15.63
N TYR A 41 0.83 8.99 -14.74
CA TYR A 41 1.53 7.75 -15.02
C TYR A 41 0.54 6.62 -15.18
N THR A 42 0.79 5.73 -16.14
CA THR A 42 -0.08 4.59 -16.45
C THR A 42 0.57 3.25 -16.10
N ASP A 43 1.84 3.25 -15.70
CA ASP A 43 2.64 2.05 -15.45
C ASP A 43 3.28 2.03 -14.05
N HIS A 44 3.26 3.14 -13.32
CA HIS A 44 3.87 3.23 -12.00
C HIS A 44 3.36 4.40 -11.15
N ILE A 45 3.65 4.33 -9.86
CA ILE A 45 3.41 5.39 -8.88
C ILE A 45 4.76 5.85 -8.34
N ASP A 46 4.96 7.17 -8.31
CA ASP A 46 6.15 7.79 -7.72
C ASP A 46 5.91 8.14 -6.27
N LEU A 47 6.22 7.20 -5.38
CA LEU A 47 5.97 7.33 -3.95
C LEU A 47 7.03 8.23 -3.30
N CYS A 48 6.56 9.26 -2.58
CA CYS A 48 7.38 10.23 -1.87
C CYS A 48 7.53 9.88 -0.39
N PHE A 49 6.42 9.57 0.26
CA PHE A 49 6.44 9.21 1.68
C PHE A 49 5.28 8.29 2.03
N VAL A 50 5.42 7.59 3.16
CA VAL A 50 4.39 6.79 3.81
C VAL A 50 4.38 7.12 5.29
N ASN A 51 3.21 7.45 5.82
CA ASN A 51 2.94 7.49 7.25
C ASN A 51 1.95 6.36 7.57
N ILE A 52 2.27 5.55 8.58
CA ILE A 52 1.37 4.47 9.01
C ILE A 52 1.23 4.47 10.53
N SER A 53 0.03 4.12 10.98
CA SER A 53 -0.29 3.75 12.35
C SER A 53 -0.99 2.40 12.35
N ILE A 54 -0.54 1.47 13.19
CA ILE A 54 -1.12 0.15 13.34
C ILE A 54 -1.44 -0.08 14.82
N ASN A 55 -2.70 -0.41 15.10
CA ASN A 55 -3.20 -0.70 16.43
C ASN A 55 -3.87 -2.08 16.43
N GLY A 56 -3.13 -3.10 16.86
CA GLY A 56 -3.65 -4.46 17.06
C GLY A 56 -4.32 -4.63 18.41
N SER A 57 -5.27 -5.56 18.51
CA SER A 57 -5.72 -6.08 19.80
C SER A 57 -4.60 -6.84 20.51
N ASP A 58 -4.77 -7.10 21.82
CA ASP A 58 -3.78 -7.79 22.65
C ASP A 58 -3.40 -9.17 22.13
N ASP A 59 -4.28 -9.83 21.37
CA ASP A 59 -4.06 -11.12 20.75
C ASP A 59 -3.67 -11.05 19.27
N PHE A 60 -3.61 -9.85 18.66
CA PHE A 60 -3.35 -9.71 17.23
C PHE A 60 -1.99 -10.27 16.82
N ASN A 61 -1.99 -11.29 15.96
CA ASN A 61 -0.79 -11.84 15.35
C ASN A 61 -1.00 -11.79 13.84
N GLY A 62 -0.05 -11.21 13.12
CA GLY A 62 -0.16 -11.05 11.67
C GLY A 62 0.91 -10.13 11.10
N ARG A 63 0.56 -9.52 9.97
CA ARG A 63 1.43 -8.59 9.24
C ARG A 63 0.59 -7.56 8.50
N VAL A 64 1.11 -6.35 8.44
CA VAL A 64 0.63 -5.30 7.56
C VAL A 64 1.72 -5.05 6.53
N GLU A 65 1.39 -5.07 5.25
CA GLU A 65 2.35 -4.99 4.15
C GLU A 65 1.90 -3.91 3.15
N LEU A 66 2.80 -3.00 2.80
CA LEU A 66 2.63 -2.07 1.69
C LEU A 66 3.42 -2.59 0.49
N GLY A 67 2.80 -2.60 -0.68
CA GLY A 67 3.43 -3.08 -1.91
C GLY A 67 2.69 -2.60 -3.14
N TYR A 68 3.19 -3.00 -4.30
CA TYR A 68 2.55 -2.74 -5.58
C TYR A 68 2.38 -4.03 -6.38
N LEU A 69 1.39 -4.04 -7.26
CA LEU A 69 1.00 -5.24 -7.99
C LEU A 69 1.78 -5.41 -9.30
N GLU A 70 2.08 -6.66 -9.64
CA GLU A 70 2.63 -7.08 -10.93
C GLU A 70 2.01 -8.42 -11.35
N ASN A 71 2.16 -8.76 -12.63
CA ASN A 71 1.64 -9.99 -13.22
C ASN A 71 0.16 -10.26 -12.86
N VAL A 72 -0.66 -9.21 -12.82
CA VAL A 72 -2.08 -9.31 -12.48
C VAL A 72 -2.86 -9.82 -13.70
N ASP A 73 -3.49 -10.98 -13.55
CA ASP A 73 -4.41 -11.57 -14.52
C ASP A 73 -5.55 -12.31 -13.78
N ALA A 74 -6.30 -13.18 -14.47
CA ALA A 74 -7.42 -13.91 -13.87
C ALA A 74 -6.97 -15.02 -12.89
N GLU A 75 -5.70 -15.43 -12.94
CA GLU A 75 -5.13 -16.51 -12.15
C GLU A 75 -3.99 -16.02 -11.24
N ASN A 76 -3.42 -14.85 -11.53
CA ASN A 76 -2.24 -14.32 -10.89
C ASN A 76 -2.47 -12.90 -10.33
N GLY A 77 -1.78 -12.63 -9.23
CA GLY A 77 -1.80 -11.35 -8.52
C GLY A 77 -0.56 -11.27 -7.66
N ASP A 78 0.58 -10.92 -8.26
CA ASP A 78 1.83 -10.82 -7.51
C ASP A 78 1.90 -9.46 -6.82
N MET A 79 2.34 -9.44 -5.56
CA MET A 79 2.57 -8.20 -4.82
C MET A 79 4.05 -8.09 -4.47
N ARG A 80 4.72 -7.09 -5.05
CA ARG A 80 6.07 -6.70 -4.64
C ARG A 80 6.01 -5.85 -3.37
N ILE A 81 6.61 -6.36 -2.31
CA ILE A 81 6.54 -5.72 -0.99
C ILE A 81 7.58 -4.60 -0.90
N ILE A 82 7.10 -3.39 -0.59
CA ILE A 82 7.92 -2.22 -0.27
C ILE A 82 8.33 -2.28 1.20
N LYS A 83 7.36 -2.52 2.09
CA LYS A 83 7.56 -2.60 3.54
C LYS A 83 6.59 -3.58 4.17
N SER A 84 7.09 -4.35 5.14
CA SER A 84 6.31 -5.23 5.99
C SER A 84 6.49 -4.82 7.45
N TRP A 85 5.37 -4.74 8.17
CA TRP A 85 5.30 -4.61 9.62
C TRP A 85 4.74 -5.93 10.18
N PRO A 86 5.61 -6.91 10.50
CA PRO A 86 5.17 -8.08 11.24
C PRO A 86 4.73 -7.67 12.64
N ILE A 87 3.65 -8.25 13.13
CA ILE A 87 3.14 -8.02 14.49
C ILE A 87 2.96 -9.38 15.13
N ASP A 88 3.88 -9.71 16.02
CA ASP A 88 3.91 -10.96 16.78
C ASP A 88 4.01 -10.67 18.28
N ASP A 89 4.05 -11.74 19.08
CA ASP A 89 4.09 -11.66 20.55
C ASP A 89 5.26 -10.82 21.10
N THR A 90 6.32 -10.58 20.32
CA THR A 90 7.47 -9.77 20.75
C THR A 90 7.26 -8.27 20.51
N ILE A 91 6.44 -7.91 19.51
CA ILE A 91 6.13 -6.53 19.13
C ILE A 91 4.84 -6.03 19.80
N LYS A 92 3.95 -6.95 20.23
CA LYS A 92 2.68 -6.65 20.94
C LYS A 92 2.81 -5.75 22.17
N TYR A 93 3.96 -5.75 22.82
CA TYR A 93 4.20 -4.92 24.00
C TYR A 93 4.43 -3.43 23.69
N ALA A 94 4.52 -3.06 22.41
CA ALA A 94 4.49 -1.68 21.97
C ALA A 94 3.03 -1.26 21.70
N SER A 95 2.50 -0.36 22.52
CA SER A 95 1.31 0.43 22.18
C SER A 95 1.50 1.08 20.80
N ILE A 96 0.52 0.94 19.90
CA ILE A 96 0.43 1.56 18.56
C ILE A 96 1.77 1.68 17.82
N ILE A 97 1.97 0.85 16.81
CA ILE A 97 3.12 1.01 15.90
C ILE A 97 2.88 2.24 15.03
N THR A 98 3.82 3.17 15.01
CA THR A 98 3.83 4.30 14.06
C THR A 98 5.15 4.30 13.30
N ASP A 99 5.09 4.43 11.98
CA ASP A 99 6.27 4.47 11.12
C ASP A 99 6.13 5.56 10.05
N ASN A 100 7.26 6.17 9.68
CA ASN A 100 7.36 7.16 8.62
C ASN A 100 8.48 6.73 7.67
N LEU A 101 8.11 6.40 6.44
CA LEU A 101 9.07 6.15 5.36
C LEU A 101 9.14 7.42 4.53
N ASN A 102 10.33 7.99 4.40
CA ASN A 102 10.56 9.10 3.49
C ASN A 102 11.48 8.64 2.35
N PHE A 103 10.97 8.75 1.13
CA PHE A 103 11.68 8.47 -0.11
C PHE A 103 12.16 9.76 -0.78
N ASP A 104 11.64 10.92 -0.37
CA ASP A 104 12.17 12.23 -0.75
C ASP A 104 13.59 12.39 -0.17
N GLY A 105 14.57 12.49 -1.06
CA GLY A 105 15.98 12.70 -0.77
C GLY A 105 16.80 12.82 -2.07
N LYS A 106 18.13 12.94 -1.97
CA LYS A 106 19.07 13.08 -3.10
C LYS A 106 18.95 12.01 -4.21
N ASN A 107 18.16 10.95 -4.01
CA ASN A 107 18.05 9.78 -4.88
C ASN A 107 16.69 9.63 -5.61
N GLY A 108 15.74 10.56 -5.48
CA GLY A 108 14.46 10.54 -6.22
C GLY A 108 13.32 9.75 -5.56
N TYR A 109 12.20 9.62 -6.26
CA TYR A 109 10.98 8.91 -5.82
C TYR A 109 11.19 7.38 -5.78
N PHE A 110 10.38 6.68 -4.97
CA PHE A 110 10.27 5.23 -5.12
C PHE A 110 9.29 4.90 -6.24
N HIS A 111 9.80 4.41 -7.36
CA HIS A 111 8.99 4.01 -8.51
C HIS A 111 8.37 2.62 -8.26
N CYS A 112 7.04 2.57 -8.15
CA CYS A 112 6.23 1.33 -7.98
C CYS A 112 6.12 0.50 -9.29
N ASN A 113 7.26 0.33 -9.97
CA ASN A 113 7.50 -0.60 -11.07
C ASN A 113 8.98 -1.04 -11.10
N SER A 114 9.76 -0.62 -10.09
CA SER A 114 11.19 -0.86 -10.06
C SER A 114 11.50 -2.23 -9.45
N VAL A 115 12.41 -2.98 -10.07
CA VAL A 115 12.90 -4.27 -9.52
C VAL A 115 13.53 -4.14 -8.10
N LYS A 116 13.64 -2.92 -7.57
CA LYS A 116 14.10 -2.62 -6.22
C LYS A 116 12.97 -2.85 -5.20
N SER A 117 12.48 -4.08 -5.05
CA SER A 117 11.78 -4.45 -3.81
C SER A 117 12.79 -4.69 -2.70
N PHE A 118 12.52 -4.21 -1.49
CA PHE A 118 13.39 -4.47 -0.33
C PHE A 118 13.12 -5.83 0.32
N LEU A 119 12.03 -6.47 -0.10
CA LEU A 119 11.50 -7.69 0.49
C LEU A 119 11.08 -8.69 -0.59
N PRO A 120 10.93 -9.98 -0.24
CA PRO A 120 10.36 -10.98 -1.12
C PRO A 120 8.97 -10.59 -1.62
N MET A 121 8.59 -11.14 -2.77
CA MET A 121 7.28 -10.96 -3.39
C MET A 121 6.28 -11.97 -2.83
N ASN A 122 5.04 -11.54 -2.61
CA ASN A 122 3.91 -12.47 -2.44
C ASN A 122 3.48 -12.89 -3.84
N GLN A 123 3.67 -14.15 -4.20
CA GLN A 123 3.32 -14.67 -5.52
C GLN A 123 1.92 -15.28 -5.53
N HIS A 124 1.20 -15.13 -6.65
CA HIS A 124 -0.10 -15.76 -6.88
C HIS A 124 -1.12 -15.50 -5.76
N ASP A 125 -1.20 -14.26 -5.28
CA ASP A 125 -2.13 -13.91 -4.22
C ASP A 125 -3.52 -13.67 -4.81
N GLN A 126 -4.46 -14.53 -4.45
CA GLN A 126 -5.84 -14.47 -4.94
C GLN A 126 -6.57 -13.17 -4.54
N LEU A 127 -6.05 -12.41 -3.56
CA LEU A 127 -6.60 -11.10 -3.21
C LEU A 127 -6.36 -10.03 -4.27
N PHE A 128 -5.49 -10.28 -5.26
CA PHE A 128 -5.04 -9.30 -6.25
C PHE A 128 -5.25 -9.74 -7.70
N GLN A 129 -6.09 -10.74 -7.94
CA GLN A 129 -6.46 -11.18 -9.29
C GLN A 129 -7.42 -10.17 -9.95
N THR A 130 -7.47 -10.15 -11.28
CA THR A 130 -8.30 -9.21 -12.08
C THR A 130 -9.80 -9.34 -11.84
N ASP A 131 -10.28 -10.49 -11.35
CA ASP A 131 -11.68 -10.74 -11.03
C ASP A 131 -12.03 -10.43 -9.56
N VAL A 132 -11.07 -9.89 -8.80
CA VAL A 132 -11.25 -9.45 -7.42
C VAL A 132 -11.19 -7.94 -7.34
N ASN A 133 -12.25 -7.35 -6.81
CA ASN A 133 -12.27 -5.93 -6.48
C ASN A 133 -11.71 -5.69 -5.08
N ILE A 134 -10.90 -4.63 -4.96
CA ILE A 134 -10.26 -4.23 -3.72
C ILE A 134 -11.02 -3.02 -3.13
N THR A 135 -11.10 -2.95 -1.80
CA THR A 135 -11.69 -1.80 -1.11
C THR A 135 -10.75 -0.60 -1.16
N GLY A 136 -11.24 0.55 -1.64
CA GLY A 136 -10.48 1.80 -1.68
C GLY A 136 -10.62 2.67 -0.43
N PRO A 137 -9.96 3.84 -0.42
CA PRO A 137 -9.90 4.78 0.70
C PRO A 137 -11.23 5.48 0.99
N ASP A 138 -12.11 5.55 -0.02
CA ASP A 138 -13.47 6.06 0.07
C ASP A 138 -14.49 5.00 0.58
N GLY A 139 -14.03 3.78 0.83
CA GLY A 139 -14.86 2.64 1.23
C GLY A 139 -15.60 1.97 0.07
N ASN A 140 -15.37 2.37 -1.18
CA ASN A 140 -15.90 1.70 -2.35
C ASN A 140 -15.15 0.38 -2.59
N VAL A 141 -15.85 -0.65 -3.05
CA VAL A 141 -15.35 -2.03 -3.23
C VAL A 141 -15.33 -2.46 -4.69
N LEU A 142 -15.15 -1.50 -5.59
CA LEU A 142 -15.25 -1.69 -7.04
C LEU A 142 -13.96 -1.44 -7.79
N TYR A 143 -12.83 -1.27 -7.09
CA TYR A 143 -11.55 -1.02 -7.73
C TYR A 143 -10.94 -2.34 -8.21
N PRO A 144 -10.84 -2.58 -9.52
CA PRO A 144 -10.22 -3.78 -10.04
C PRO A 144 -8.72 -3.77 -9.75
N SER A 145 -8.12 -4.95 -9.60
CA SER A 145 -6.67 -5.07 -9.48
C SER A 145 -5.99 -4.89 -10.84
N GLY A 146 -4.91 -4.12 -10.88
CA GLY A 146 -4.10 -3.87 -12.07
C GLY A 146 -2.61 -3.75 -11.76
N ASN A 147 -1.77 -3.95 -12.79
CA ASN A 147 -0.33 -3.81 -12.66
C ASN A 147 0.06 -2.37 -12.28
N GLY A 148 0.97 -2.24 -11.32
CA GLY A 148 1.47 -0.97 -10.81
C GLY A 148 0.60 -0.33 -9.72
N ASP A 149 -0.59 -0.86 -9.45
CA ASP A 149 -1.45 -0.39 -8.35
C ASP A 149 -0.74 -0.50 -7.01
N LEU A 150 -0.89 0.52 -6.17
CA LEU A 150 -0.36 0.52 -4.81
C LEU A 150 -1.41 -0.05 -3.86
N VAL A 151 -1.04 -1.07 -3.12
CA VAL A 151 -1.95 -1.81 -2.23
C VAL A 151 -1.40 -1.95 -0.82
N LEU A 152 -2.32 -2.03 0.14
CA LEU A 152 -2.06 -2.40 1.52
C LEU A 152 -2.68 -3.76 1.79
N LYS A 153 -1.87 -4.73 2.20
CA LYS A 153 -2.32 -6.06 2.60
C LYS A 153 -2.25 -6.21 4.12
N ILE A 154 -3.30 -6.76 4.70
CA ILE A 154 -3.34 -7.21 6.09
C ILE A 154 -3.48 -8.72 6.06
N THR A 155 -2.47 -9.44 6.54
CA THR A 155 -2.57 -10.89 6.77
C THR A 155 -2.71 -11.13 8.26
N ARG A 156 -3.73 -11.88 8.63
CA ARG A 156 -4.13 -12.17 10.00
C ARG A 156 -3.87 -13.62 10.34
N GLY A 157 -3.18 -13.85 11.46
CA GLY A 157 -3.16 -15.12 12.18
C GLY A 157 -4.18 -15.17 13.33
N ALA A 158 -4.30 -14.10 14.11
CA ALA A 158 -5.23 -13.98 15.25
C ALA A 158 -5.57 -12.52 15.57
N GLY A 159 -6.53 -12.26 16.47
CA GLY A 159 -6.94 -10.93 16.93
C GLY A 159 -7.47 -9.98 15.85
N ASN A 160 -7.70 -8.71 16.20
CA ASN A 160 -8.15 -7.68 15.26
C ASN A 160 -7.08 -6.59 15.12
N VAL A 161 -7.05 -5.93 13.97
CA VAL A 161 -6.14 -4.79 13.76
C VAL A 161 -6.86 -3.60 13.15
N SER A 162 -6.49 -2.40 13.58
CA SER A 162 -6.86 -1.15 12.93
C SER A 162 -5.61 -0.51 12.32
N VAL A 163 -5.72 -0.02 11.10
CA VAL A 163 -4.62 0.60 10.35
C VAL A 163 -5.05 1.96 9.84
N GLY A 164 -4.23 2.97 10.09
CA GLY A 164 -4.27 4.26 9.40
C GLY A 164 -3.04 4.38 8.51
N LEU A 165 -3.24 4.66 7.23
CA LEU A 165 -2.17 4.89 6.25
C LEU A 165 -2.40 6.23 5.57
N LEU A 166 -1.32 7.00 5.37
CA LEU A 166 -1.29 8.16 4.50
C LEU A 166 -0.06 8.08 3.62
N VAL A 167 -0.24 8.12 2.31
CA VAL A 167 0.85 8.17 1.34
C VAL A 167 0.86 9.51 0.63
N GLY A 168 2.05 9.99 0.31
CA GLY A 168 2.26 11.08 -0.64
C GLY A 168 2.94 10.52 -1.89
N TYR A 169 2.43 10.85 -3.06
CA TYR A 169 2.98 10.45 -4.36
C TYR A 169 2.93 11.61 -5.34
N VAL A 170 3.83 11.64 -6.31
CA VAL A 170 3.82 12.67 -7.35
C VAL A 170 3.27 12.16 -8.66
N THR A 171 2.70 13.08 -9.41
CA THR A 171 2.33 12.89 -10.81
C THR A 171 2.88 14.03 -11.64
N PRO A 172 3.33 13.81 -12.89
CA PRO A 172 3.68 14.89 -13.79
C PRO A 172 2.45 15.77 -14.06
N GLN A 173 2.72 17.03 -14.44
CA GLN A 173 1.75 18.00 -14.92
C GLN A 173 1.42 17.80 -16.40
#